data_AF-A0A2V6J4Z4-F1
#
_entry.id   AF-A0A2V6J4Z4-F1
#
_cell.length_a   1.000
_cell.length_b   1.000
_cell.length_c   1.000
_cell.angle_alpha   90.00
_cell.angle_beta   90.00
_cell.angle_gamma   90.00
#
_symmetry.space_group_name_H-M   'P 1'
#
loop_
_entity.id
_entity.type
_entity.pdbx_description
1 polymer ?
#
loop_
_entity_poly.entity_id
_entity_poly.type
_entity_poly.pdbx_seq_one_letter_code
_entity_poly.pdbx_strand_id
1 'polypeptide(L)' 'METSGERAGANRSLWERTVHKFSTAPLQQDITADVCVIGAGIAGVTIAYLAARENLSVV' A
#
# COMPACT_ATOMS: atom_id res chain seq x y z
N MET A 1 1.14 15.83 -14.64
CA MET A 1 -0.13 16.18 -13.99
C MET A 1 -0.20 15.35 -12.73
N GLU A 2 -0.03 15.94 -11.54
CA GLU A 2 -0.23 15.21 -10.28
C GLU A 2 -1.70 14.84 -10.19
N THR A 3 -2.03 13.58 -10.48
CA THR A 3 -3.31 13.02 -10.12
C THR A 3 -3.37 13.08 -8.59
N SER A 4 -4.20 13.97 -8.08
CA SER A 4 -4.46 14.09 -6.66
C SER A 4 -5.09 12.78 -6.20
N GLY A 5 -4.28 11.82 -5.76
CA GLY A 5 -4.76 10.70 -4.98
C GLY A 5 -5.58 11.22 -3.80
N GLU A 6 -6.63 10.52 -3.42
CA GLU A 6 -7.53 10.89 -2.33
C GLU A 6 -6.72 11.14 -1.04
N ARG A 7 -6.50 12.43 -0.72
CA ARG A 7 -5.84 12.84 0.52
C ARG A 7 -6.89 12.91 1.60
N ALA A 8 -6.70 12.19 2.70
CA ALA A 8 -7.51 12.38 3.90
C ALA A 8 -7.11 13.70 4.59
N GLY A 9 -7.57 14.83 4.06
CA GLY A 9 -7.39 16.17 4.66
C GLY A 9 -6.43 17.10 3.91
N ALA A 10 -6.20 18.28 4.51
CA ALA A 10 -5.50 19.39 3.86
C ALA A 10 -3.96 19.33 3.96
N ASN A 11 -3.41 18.56 4.91
CA ASN A 11 -1.96 18.49 5.16
C ASN A 11 -1.38 17.16 4.67
N ARG A 12 -0.19 17.21 4.06
CA ARG A 12 0.57 16.00 3.71
C ARG A 12 1.08 15.32 4.98
N SER A 13 0.84 14.02 5.11
CA SER A 13 1.41 13.22 6.19
C SER A 13 2.93 13.16 6.13
N LEU A 14 3.59 12.82 7.25
CA LEU A 14 5.02 12.61 7.28
C LEU A 14 5.45 11.55 6.25
N TRP A 15 4.70 10.44 6.17
CA TRP A 15 4.92 9.38 5.18
C TRP A 15 4.93 9.93 3.76
N GLU A 16 3.89 10.67 3.36
CA GLU A 16 3.82 11.28 2.02
C GLU A 16 4.94 12.28 1.75
N ARG A 17 5.54 12.88 2.78
CA ARG A 17 6.63 13.84 2.65
C ARG A 17 8.00 13.18 2.49
N THR A 18 8.21 12.02 3.12
CA THR A 18 9.54 11.41 3.24
C THR A 18 9.68 10.10 2.49
N VAL A 19 8.58 9.46 2.10
CA VAL A 19 8.63 8.18 1.40
C VAL A 19 9.28 8.34 0.04
N HIS A 20 10.22 7.45 -0.25
CA HIS A 20 10.76 7.32 -1.59
C HIS A 20 9.76 6.50 -2.41
N LYS A 21 9.28 7.08 -3.51
CA LYS A 21 8.40 6.34 -4.42
C LYS A 21 9.16 5.15 -4.98
N PHE A 22 8.55 3.99 -4.90
CA PHE A 22 9.06 2.76 -5.50
C PHE A 22 8.05 2.28 -6.54
N SER A 23 8.54 1.51 -7.50
CA SER A 23 7.73 0.81 -8.48
C SER A 23 7.98 -0.68 -8.32
N THR A 24 6.90 -1.45 -8.38
CA THR A 24 6.95 -2.91 -8.41
C THR A 24 6.62 -3.40 -9.81
N ALA A 25 7.08 -4.60 -10.14
CA ALA A 25 6.64 -5.29 -11.34
C ALA A 25 5.13 -5.59 -11.25
N PRO A 26 4.41 -5.64 -12.39
CA PRO A 26 3.03 -6.08 -12.43
C PRO A 26 2.92 -7.57 -12.06
N LEU A 27 1.71 -8.00 -11.71
CA LEU A 27 1.40 -9.41 -11.55
C LEU A 27 1.50 -10.12 -12.91
N GLN A 28 2.21 -11.25 -12.92
CA GLN A 28 2.44 -12.04 -14.14
C GLN A 28 1.34 -13.08 -14.38
N GLN A 29 0.48 -13.31 -13.39
CA GLN A 29 -0.61 -14.27 -13.40
C GLN A 29 -1.62 -13.90 -12.31
N ASP A 30 -2.79 -14.51 -12.36
CA ASP A 30 -3.77 -14.44 -11.27
C ASP A 30 -3.20 -15.11 -10.03
N ILE A 31 -3.43 -14.52 -8.86
CA ILE A 31 -2.97 -15.03 -7.58
C ILE A 31 -4.11 -15.05 -6.57
N THR A 32 -4.02 -15.97 -5.62
CA THR A 32 -4.92 -16.07 -4.48
C THR A 32 -4.17 -15.63 -3.23
N ALA A 33 -4.78 -14.78 -2.42
CA ALA A 33 -4.27 -14.34 -1.13
C ALA A 33 -5.41 -14.35 -0.11
N ASP A 34 -5.07 -14.48 1.16
CA ASP A 34 -6.03 -14.33 2.25
C ASP A 34 -6.48 -12.85 2.37
N VAL A 35 -5.57 -11.91 2.08
CA VAL A 35 -5.83 -10.47 2.08
C VAL A 35 -5.22 -9.80 0.85
N CYS A 36 -6.01 -9.00 0.14
CA CYS A 36 -5.56 -8.14 -0.96
C CYS A 36 -5.65 -6.68 -0.52
N VAL A 37 -4.51 -5.98 -0.46
CA VAL A 37 -4.40 -4.59 -0.01
C VAL A 37 -4.26 -3.66 -1.20
N ILE A 38 -5.30 -2.88 -1.47
CA ILE A 38 -5.28 -1.89 -2.55
C ILE A 38 -4.66 -0.59 -2.05
N GLY A 39 -3.40 -0.35 -2.46
CA GLY A 39 -2.66 0.89 -2.22
C GLY A 39 -1.55 0.76 -1.17
N ALA A 40 -0.31 0.97 -1.58
CA ALA A 40 0.89 0.84 -0.73
C ALA A 40 1.26 2.14 0.03
N GLY A 41 0.25 2.86 0.54
CA GLY A 41 0.45 3.95 1.48
C GLY A 41 0.79 3.45 2.89
N ILE A 42 1.01 4.36 3.84
CA ILE A 42 1.32 3.97 5.24
C ILE A 42 0.25 3.04 5.85
N ALA A 43 -1.03 3.33 5.59
CA ALA A 43 -2.12 2.50 6.06
C ALA A 43 -2.07 1.09 5.43
N GLY A 44 -1.92 1.00 4.11
CA GLY A 44 -1.85 -0.27 3.40
C GLY A 44 -0.67 -1.13 3.83
N VAL A 45 0.53 -0.55 3.92
CA VAL A 45 1.73 -1.28 4.38
C VAL A 45 1.58 -1.73 5.84
N THR A 46 0.95 -0.93 6.69
CA THR A 46 0.68 -1.31 8.08
C THR A 46 -0.28 -2.51 8.14
N ILE A 47 -1.37 -2.47 7.36
CA ILE A 47 -2.31 -3.58 7.27
C ILE A 47 -1.61 -4.84 6.76
N ALA A 48 -0.84 -4.74 5.67
CA ALA A 48 -0.12 -5.87 5.10
C ALA A 48 0.87 -6.48 6.10
N TYR A 49 1.60 -5.66 6.83
CA TYR A 49 2.52 -6.10 7.88
C TYR A 49 1.79 -6.84 9.01
N LEU A 50 0.69 -6.28 9.52
CA LEU A 50 -0.08 -6.90 10.61
C LEU A 50 -0.73 -8.21 10.16
N ALA A 51 -1.31 -8.28 8.96
CA ALA A 51 -1.87 -9.51 8.42
C ALA A 51 -0.80 -10.60 8.21
N ALA A 52 0.38 -10.23 7.69
CA ALA A 52 1.49 -11.15 7.55
C ALA A 52 2.00 -11.67 8.91
N ARG A 53 1.96 -10.85 9.97
CA ARG A 53 2.29 -11.30 11.34
C ARG A 53 1.32 -12.33 11.90
N GLU A 54 0.08 -12.33 11.43
CA GLU A 54 -0.92 -13.35 11.73
C GLU A 54 -0.80 -14.59 10.79
N ASN A 55 0.28 -14.69 10.02
CA ASN A 55 0.55 -15.75 9.03
C ASN A 55 -0.46 -15.81 7.87
N LEU A 56 -1.15 -14.70 7.58
CA LEU A 56 -1.99 -14.60 6.39
C LEU A 56 -1.15 -14.27 5.16
N SER A 57 -1.47 -14.87 4.03
CA SER A 57 -0.91 -14.49 2.74
C SER A 57 -1.49 -13.14 2.29
N VAL A 58 -0.61 -12.20 1.93
CA VAL A 58 -0.99 -10.83 1.56
C VAL A 58 -0.42 -10.48 0.19
N VAL A 59 -1.23 -9.79 -0.63
CA VAL A 59 -0.77 -9.06 -1.82
C VAL A 59 -1.09 -7.58 -1.72
#